data_AF-A0A7C1A4G7-F1
#
_entry.id   AF-A0A7C1A4G7-F1
#
_cell.length_a   1.000
_cell.length_b   1.000
_cell.length_c   1.000
_cell.angle_alpha   90.00
_cell.angle_beta   90.00
_cell.angle_gamma   90.00
#
_symmetry.space_group_name_H-M   'P 1'
#
loop_
_entity.id
_entity.type
_entity.pdbx_description
1 polymer ?
#
loop_
_entity_poly.entity_id
_entity_poly.type
_entity_poly.pdbx_seq_one_letter_code
_entity_poly.pdbx_strand_id
1 'polypeptide(L)'
;MLKKSLIFALLLRGFTSLIIEVLLIRELLVIFSGNELSIGIILANWLFLIALGSSALGKFADKVKCKIEIYAFLQLIISIYLPFAIYLCRTIKNIIGVIPGEAVGIIPIIYCSFLILIPLCISDGAQFSFGCKIYSDFSGKSSTSIGRVYIYESIGAVIGGLVFTYFFIPFFNSLQVALFIAILNLLSAILLFILFNKWHSVPKIH
;
A
#
# COMPACT_ATOMS: atom_id res chain seq x y z
N MET A 1 -19.02 10.42 -13.66
CA MET A 1 -17.63 10.85 -13.37
C MET A 1 -17.03 10.12 -12.17
N LEU A 2 -17.71 10.06 -11.02
CA LEU A 2 -17.17 9.41 -9.80
C LEU A 2 -16.72 7.95 -9.97
N LYS A 3 -17.52 7.12 -10.65
CA LYS A 3 -17.17 5.70 -10.92
C LYS A 3 -15.85 5.54 -11.69
N LYS A 4 -15.58 6.41 -12.68
CA LYS A 4 -14.32 6.36 -13.44
C LYS A 4 -13.13 6.74 -12.56
N SER A 5 -13.29 7.76 -11.70
CA SER A 5 -12.25 8.15 -10.75
C SER A 5 -11.98 7.09 -9.70
N LEU A 6 -13.01 6.37 -9.23
CA LEU A 6 -12.83 5.26 -8.30
C LEU A 6 -12.06 4.11 -8.96
N ILE A 7 -12.41 3.72 -10.19
CA ILE A 7 -11.67 2.70 -10.95
C ILE A 7 -10.21 3.12 -11.12
N PHE A 8 -9.96 4.39 -11.44
CA PHE A 8 -8.60 4.93 -11.53
C PHE A 8 -7.86 4.84 -10.19
N ALA A 9 -8.51 5.19 -9.07
CA ALA A 9 -7.90 5.07 -7.74
C ALA A 9 -7.58 3.61 -7.37
N LEU A 10 -8.43 2.65 -7.75
CA LEU A 10 -8.19 1.22 -7.54
C LEU A 10 -7.02 0.70 -8.40
N LEU A 11 -6.96 1.09 -9.68
CA LEU A 11 -5.82 0.80 -10.55
C LEU A 11 -4.53 1.38 -9.98
N LEU A 12 -4.57 2.63 -9.53
CA LEU A 12 -3.42 3.30 -8.94
C LEU A 12 -2.99 2.64 -7.63
N ARG A 13 -3.94 2.23 -6.77
CA ARG A 13 -3.64 1.47 -5.54
C ARG A 13 -2.86 0.21 -5.89
N GLY A 14 -3.33 -0.60 -6.84
CA GLY A 14 -2.63 -1.80 -7.27
C GLY A 14 -1.22 -1.51 -7.79
N PHE A 15 -1.07 -0.47 -8.61
CA PHE A 15 0.21 0.01 -9.12
C PHE A 15 1.17 0.39 -7.98
N THR A 16 0.72 1.21 -7.04
CA THR A 16 1.57 1.68 -5.94
C THR A 16 1.86 0.59 -4.93
N SER A 17 0.88 -0.27 -4.63
CA SER A 17 1.00 -1.36 -3.64
C SER A 17 2.09 -2.33 -4.04
N LEU A 18 2.10 -2.78 -5.31
CA LEU A 18 3.15 -3.68 -5.81
C LEU A 18 4.53 -3.01 -5.79
N ILE A 19 4.62 -1.73 -6.18
CA ILE A 19 5.89 -1.01 -6.17
C ILE A 19 6.42 -0.90 -4.73
N ILE A 20 5.57 -0.57 -3.77
CA ILE A 20 5.96 -0.46 -2.36
C ILE A 20 6.43 -1.82 -1.83
N GLU A 21 5.71 -2.89 -2.13
CA GLU A 21 6.07 -4.26 -1.74
C GLU A 21 7.47 -4.64 -2.26
N VAL A 22 7.68 -4.55 -3.57
CA VAL A 22 8.96 -4.95 -4.18
C VAL A 22 10.09 -4.03 -3.72
N LEU A 23 9.84 -2.73 -3.58
CA LEU A 23 10.83 -1.76 -3.11
C LEU A 23 11.30 -2.08 -1.69
N LEU A 24 10.37 -2.35 -0.77
CA LEU A 24 10.70 -2.64 0.63
C LEU A 24 11.35 -4.01 0.80
N ILE A 25 10.89 -5.03 0.07
CA ILE A 25 11.57 -6.32 0.04
C ILE A 25 13.02 -6.14 -0.39
N ARG A 26 13.28 -5.39 -1.48
CA ARG A 26 14.65 -5.14 -1.94
C ARG A 26 15.51 -4.44 -0.90
N GLU A 27 15.01 -3.38 -0.26
CA GLU A 27 15.77 -2.69 0.79
C GLU A 27 16.05 -3.60 2.01
N LEU A 28 15.05 -4.36 2.46
CA LEU A 28 15.21 -5.29 3.59
C LEU A 28 16.19 -6.42 3.27
N LEU A 29 16.19 -6.95 2.04
CA LEU A 29 17.16 -7.97 1.62
C LEU A 29 18.60 -7.44 1.57
N VAL A 30 18.80 -6.20 1.17
CA VAL A 30 20.13 -5.56 1.22
C VAL A 30 20.63 -5.44 2.66
N ILE A 31 19.74 -5.29 3.64
CA ILE A 31 20.10 -5.14 5.06
C ILE A 31 20.41 -6.48 5.71
N PHE A 32 19.61 -7.51 5.41
CA PHE A 32 19.74 -8.82 6.05
C PHE A 32 20.69 -9.78 5.33
N SER A 33 21.50 -9.28 4.38
CA SER A 33 22.39 -10.11 3.54
C SER A 33 21.60 -11.24 2.87
N GLY A 34 20.54 -10.84 2.16
CA GLY A 34 19.40 -11.65 1.73
C GLY A 34 19.68 -13.11 1.41
N ASN A 35 18.88 -13.97 2.02
CA ASN A 35 18.74 -15.38 1.67
C ASN A 35 17.25 -15.71 1.43
N GLU A 36 16.98 -16.91 0.89
CA GLU A 36 15.62 -17.35 0.58
C GLU A 36 14.69 -17.31 1.81
N LEU A 37 15.24 -17.66 2.98
CA LEU A 37 14.52 -17.64 4.25
C LEU A 37 14.10 -16.21 4.65
N SER A 38 14.96 -15.21 4.42
CA SER A 38 14.67 -13.80 4.70
C SER A 38 13.52 -13.30 3.84
N ILE A 39 13.51 -13.65 2.54
CA ILE A 39 12.41 -13.31 1.63
C ILE A 39 11.10 -13.91 2.15
N GLY A 40 11.12 -15.20 2.52
CA GLY A 40 9.97 -15.91 3.06
C GLY A 40 9.40 -15.24 4.31
N ILE A 41 10.25 -14.83 5.25
CA ILE A 41 9.83 -14.14 6.48
C ILE A 41 9.23 -12.77 6.19
N ILE A 42 9.88 -11.97 5.34
CA ILE A 42 9.40 -10.62 5.00
C ILE A 42 8.03 -10.72 4.33
N LEU A 43 7.86 -11.64 3.38
CA LEU A 43 6.57 -11.89 2.72
C LEU A 43 5.51 -12.42 3.71
N ALA A 44 5.89 -13.33 4.61
CA ALA A 44 4.97 -13.82 5.63
C ALA A 44 4.46 -12.68 6.54
N ASN A 45 5.37 -11.80 6.98
CA ASN A 45 5.01 -10.61 7.76
C ASN A 45 4.13 -9.65 6.95
N TRP A 46 4.47 -9.40 5.68
CA TRP A 46 3.70 -8.56 4.77
C TRP A 46 2.25 -9.05 4.64
N LEU A 47 2.07 -10.32 4.29
CA LEU A 47 0.75 -10.95 4.11
C LEU A 47 -0.04 -11.00 5.41
N PHE A 48 0.62 -11.33 6.53
CA PHE A 48 -0.02 -11.36 7.84
C PHE A 48 -0.55 -9.97 8.24
N LEU A 49 0.25 -8.92 8.05
CA LEU A 49 -0.16 -7.55 8.37
C LEU A 49 -1.27 -7.03 7.44
N ILE A 50 -1.24 -7.38 6.15
CA ILE A 50 -2.35 -7.07 5.21
C ILE A 50 -3.63 -7.77 5.64
N ALA A 51 -3.55 -9.05 6.04
CA ALA A 51 -4.70 -9.80 6.54
C ALA A 51 -5.27 -9.17 7.83
N LEU A 52 -4.41 -8.71 8.73
CA LEU A 52 -4.83 -7.98 9.92
C LEU A 52 -5.49 -6.64 9.57
N GLY A 53 -4.90 -5.84 8.68
CA GLY A 53 -5.47 -4.56 8.26
C GLY A 53 -6.83 -4.72 7.57
N SER A 54 -6.93 -5.66 6.62
CA SER A 54 -8.16 -5.91 5.88
C SER A 54 -9.27 -6.49 6.75
N SER A 55 -8.97 -7.33 7.76
CA SER A 55 -9.97 -7.92 8.65
C SER A 55 -10.39 -7.01 9.80
N ALA A 56 -9.45 -6.33 10.46
CA ALA A 56 -9.75 -5.46 11.61
C ALA A 56 -10.42 -4.17 11.15
N LEU A 57 -9.82 -3.46 10.19
CA LEU A 57 -10.35 -2.19 9.68
C LEU A 57 -11.43 -2.41 8.60
N GLY A 58 -11.44 -3.55 7.91
CA GLY A 58 -12.52 -3.88 6.96
C GLY A 58 -13.87 -4.09 7.64
N LYS A 59 -13.91 -4.68 8.84
CA LYS A 59 -15.15 -4.73 9.64
C LYS A 59 -15.66 -3.34 10.03
N PHE A 60 -14.75 -2.38 10.16
CA PHE A 60 -15.10 -0.99 10.43
C PHE A 60 -15.69 -0.31 9.18
N ALA A 61 -15.27 -0.72 7.98
CA ALA A 61 -15.78 -0.19 6.71
C ALA A 61 -17.29 -0.41 6.51
N ASP A 62 -17.88 -1.45 7.12
CA ASP A 62 -19.33 -1.68 7.08
C ASP A 62 -20.13 -0.71 7.96
N LYS A 63 -19.52 -0.18 9.03
CA LYS A 63 -20.20 0.62 10.06
C LYS A 63 -20.13 2.12 9.80
N VAL A 64 -19.16 2.57 9.02
CA VAL A 64 -18.88 4.00 8.79
C VAL A 64 -19.52 4.53 7.52
N LYS A 65 -20.01 5.78 7.59
CA LYS A 65 -20.55 6.51 6.43
C LYS A 65 -19.43 7.18 5.60
N CYS A 66 -18.34 7.59 6.25
CA CYS A 66 -17.22 8.31 5.66
C CYS A 66 -16.15 7.39 5.06
N LYS A 67 -16.54 6.49 4.15
CA LYS A 67 -15.65 5.45 3.60
C LYS A 67 -14.56 6.03 2.69
N ILE A 68 -14.89 7.05 1.91
CA ILE A 68 -13.97 7.66 0.93
C ILE A 68 -12.91 8.50 1.66
N GLU A 69 -13.31 9.20 2.71
CA GLU A 69 -12.43 10.01 3.55
C GLU A 69 -11.42 9.12 4.28
N ILE A 70 -11.86 7.98 4.82
CA ILE A 70 -10.95 7.00 5.43
C ILE A 70 -10.01 6.42 4.36
N TYR A 71 -10.51 6.06 3.18
CA TYR A 71 -9.68 5.55 2.09
C TYR A 71 -8.57 6.56 1.68
N ALA A 72 -8.92 7.84 1.56
CA ALA A 72 -7.97 8.92 1.26
C ALA A 72 -6.99 9.16 2.42
N PHE A 73 -7.45 9.07 3.67
CA PHE A 73 -6.60 9.19 4.85
C PHE A 73 -5.55 8.06 4.94
N LEU A 74 -5.94 6.82 4.65
CA LEU A 74 -5.00 5.69 4.57
C LEU A 74 -3.94 5.92 3.48
N GLN A 75 -4.35 6.51 2.35
CA GLN A 75 -3.45 6.88 1.26
C GLN A 75 -2.43 7.96 1.70
N LEU A 76 -2.84 8.91 2.53
CA LEU A 76 -1.95 9.89 3.14
C LEU A 76 -0.96 9.25 4.12
N ILE A 77 -1.42 8.31 4.96
CA ILE A 77 -0.52 7.55 5.86
C ILE A 77 0.57 6.85 5.04
N ILE A 78 0.20 6.14 3.98
CA ILE A 78 1.16 5.46 3.09
C ILE A 78 2.12 6.48 2.46
N SER A 79 1.61 7.62 2.00
CA SER A 79 2.43 8.66 1.35
C SER A 79 3.50 9.23 2.29
N ILE A 80 3.13 9.52 3.54
CA ILE A 80 4.04 10.12 4.51
C ILE A 80 5.01 9.08 5.05
N TYR A 81 4.51 7.87 5.34
CA TYR A 81 5.30 6.85 6.00
C TYR A 81 6.25 6.13 5.05
N LEU A 82 5.96 6.02 3.75
CA LEU A 82 6.81 5.29 2.81
C LEU A 82 8.27 5.81 2.76
N PRO A 83 8.55 7.12 2.58
CA PRO A 83 9.93 7.63 2.64
C PRO A 83 10.58 7.40 4.02
N PHE A 84 9.79 7.49 5.09
CA PHE A 84 10.25 7.23 6.44
C PHE A 84 10.62 5.75 6.65
N ALA A 85 9.85 4.81 6.07
CA ALA A 85 10.15 3.38 6.10
C ALA A 85 11.48 3.06 5.40
N ILE A 86 11.74 3.69 4.23
CA ILE A 86 13.04 3.55 3.54
C ILE A 86 14.17 4.11 4.40
N TYR A 87 13.96 5.24 5.07
CA TYR A 87 14.94 5.80 6.01
C TYR A 87 15.19 4.87 7.22
N LEU A 88 14.14 4.29 7.79
CA LEU A 88 14.24 3.32 8.88
C LEU A 88 15.02 2.07 8.46
N CYS A 89 14.72 1.50 7.29
CA CYS A 89 15.48 0.40 6.71
C CYS A 89 16.98 0.72 6.70
N ARG A 90 17.37 1.89 6.20
CA ARG A 90 18.79 2.28 6.12
C ARG A 90 19.44 2.50 7.48
N THR A 91 18.69 3.02 8.44
CA THR A 91 19.20 3.30 9.79
C THR A 91 19.32 2.04 10.63
N ILE A 92 18.39 1.08 10.47
CA ILE A 92 18.38 -0.16 11.26
C ILE A 92 19.63 -1.01 11.00
N LYS A 93 20.18 -0.92 9.78
CA LYS A 93 21.47 -1.53 9.43
C LYS A 93 22.60 -1.10 10.38
N ASN A 94 22.66 0.19 10.74
CA ASN A 94 23.69 0.72 11.63
C ASN A 94 23.45 0.32 13.10
N ILE A 95 22.19 0.07 13.48
CA ILE A 95 21.80 -0.27 14.85
C ILE A 95 22.02 -1.75 15.14
N ILE A 96 21.71 -2.63 14.19
CA ILE A 96 21.84 -4.10 14.37
C ILE A 96 23.33 -4.51 14.43
N GLY A 97 24.26 -3.62 14.06
CA GLY A 97 25.70 -3.88 14.19
C GLY A 97 26.14 -5.11 13.40
N VAL A 98 25.45 -5.41 12.29
CA VAL A 98 25.74 -6.59 11.47
C VAL A 98 27.18 -6.49 10.99
N ILE A 99 28.03 -7.37 11.52
CA ILE A 99 29.40 -7.51 11.03
C ILE A 99 29.29 -8.05 9.61
N PRO A 100 29.88 -7.38 8.60
CA PRO A 100 29.88 -7.89 7.24
C PRO A 100 30.46 -9.31 7.21
N GLY A 101 29.63 -10.32 6.91
CA GLY A 101 30.01 -11.74 6.87
C GLY A 101 29.35 -12.64 7.91
N GLU A 102 28.65 -12.11 8.92
CA GLU A 102 27.80 -12.90 9.81
C GLU A 102 26.37 -13.03 9.27
N ALA A 103 25.81 -14.22 9.33
CA ALA A 103 24.41 -14.45 8.99
C ALA A 103 23.52 -13.76 10.04
N VAL A 104 22.67 -12.83 9.59
CA VAL A 104 21.70 -12.21 10.49
C VAL A 104 20.73 -13.28 10.98
N GLY A 105 20.55 -13.36 12.30
CA GLY A 105 19.63 -14.30 12.90
C GLY A 105 18.18 -14.09 12.42
N ILE A 106 17.41 -15.17 12.43
CA ILE A 106 15.97 -15.19 12.05
C ILE A 106 15.15 -14.19 12.88
N ILE A 107 15.45 -14.12 14.18
CA ILE A 107 14.75 -13.29 15.17
C ILE A 107 14.80 -11.80 14.76
N PRO A 108 15.99 -11.17 14.56
CA PRO A 108 16.09 -9.80 14.06
C PRO A 108 15.28 -9.52 12.78
N ILE A 109 15.29 -10.45 11.81
CA ILE A 109 14.57 -10.29 10.55
C ILE A 109 13.07 -10.19 10.80
N ILE A 110 12.52 -11.09 11.62
CA ILE A 110 11.09 -11.08 11.98
C ILE A 110 10.74 -9.74 12.64
N TYR A 111 11.42 -9.36 13.72
CA TYR A 111 11.05 -8.17 14.49
C TYR A 111 11.23 -6.87 13.71
N CYS A 112 12.36 -6.70 13.01
CA CYS A 112 12.66 -5.47 12.28
C CYS A 112 11.73 -5.29 11.07
N SER A 113 11.55 -6.35 10.26
CA SER A 113 10.64 -6.27 9.12
C SER A 113 9.20 -6.06 9.59
N PHE A 114 8.75 -6.76 10.64
CA PHE A 114 7.41 -6.58 11.19
C PHE A 114 7.17 -5.13 11.62
N LEU A 115 8.06 -4.55 12.43
CA LEU A 115 7.93 -3.16 12.92
C LEU A 115 7.91 -2.13 11.80
N ILE A 116 8.79 -2.28 10.80
CA ILE A 116 8.86 -1.34 9.68
C ILE A 116 7.60 -1.44 8.81
N LEU A 117 7.11 -2.66 8.56
CA LEU A 117 6.01 -2.92 7.64
C LEU A 117 4.63 -2.63 8.23
N ILE A 118 4.46 -2.67 9.56
CA ILE A 118 3.15 -2.49 10.24
C ILE A 118 2.33 -1.33 9.66
N PRO A 119 2.83 -0.08 9.60
CA PRO A 119 1.97 1.04 9.21
C PRO A 119 1.57 1.00 7.74
N LEU A 120 2.42 0.45 6.87
CA LEU A 120 2.15 0.34 5.44
C LEU A 120 1.20 -0.81 5.15
N CYS A 121 1.50 -2.01 5.64
CA CYS A 121 0.71 -3.21 5.33
C CYS A 121 -0.69 -3.14 5.94
N ILE A 122 -0.84 -2.61 7.16
CA ILE A 122 -2.17 -2.41 7.76
C ILE A 122 -2.98 -1.40 6.95
N SER A 123 -2.35 -0.29 6.55
CA SER A 123 -3.02 0.75 5.76
C SER A 123 -3.42 0.25 4.37
N ASP A 124 -2.52 -0.45 3.70
CA ASP A 124 -2.76 -1.06 2.39
C ASP A 124 -3.90 -2.09 2.50
N GLY A 125 -3.82 -3.04 3.43
CA GLY A 125 -4.88 -4.04 3.65
C GLY A 125 -6.24 -3.41 3.96
N ALA A 126 -6.28 -2.36 4.77
CA ALA A 126 -7.51 -1.60 5.02
C ALA A 126 -8.04 -0.94 3.75
N GLN A 127 -7.19 -0.31 2.93
CA GLN A 127 -7.61 0.29 1.67
C GLN A 127 -8.30 -0.70 0.73
N PHE A 128 -7.84 -1.96 0.69
CA PHE A 128 -8.51 -3.00 -0.11
C PHE A 128 -9.97 -3.20 0.34
N SER A 129 -10.19 -3.40 1.64
CA SER A 129 -11.52 -3.60 2.21
C SER A 129 -12.44 -2.39 1.99
N PHE A 130 -11.92 -1.17 2.21
CA PHE A 130 -12.67 0.05 1.94
C PHE A 130 -12.97 0.22 0.44
N GLY A 131 -12.02 -0.07 -0.45
CA GLY A 131 -12.19 -0.03 -1.90
C GLY A 131 -13.30 -0.97 -2.38
N CYS A 132 -13.31 -2.21 -1.86
CA CYS A 132 -14.36 -3.19 -2.12
C CYS A 132 -15.76 -2.68 -1.73
N LYS A 133 -15.85 -2.03 -0.57
CA LYS A 133 -17.12 -1.50 -0.05
C LYS A 133 -17.60 -0.28 -0.82
N ILE A 134 -16.71 0.67 -1.08
CA ILE A 134 -17.03 1.87 -1.87
C ILE A 134 -17.51 1.44 -3.27
N TYR A 135 -16.80 0.51 -3.93
CA TYR A 135 -17.21 0.04 -5.25
C TYR A 135 -18.56 -0.70 -5.22
N SER A 136 -18.85 -1.45 -4.15
CA SER A 136 -20.13 -2.13 -3.97
C SER A 136 -21.28 -1.13 -3.85
N ASP A 137 -21.10 -0.09 -3.04
CA ASP A 137 -22.10 0.97 -2.85
C ASP A 137 -22.42 1.69 -4.18
N PHE A 138 -21.40 1.89 -5.04
CA PHE A 138 -21.59 2.50 -6.36
C PHE A 138 -22.18 1.55 -7.42
N SER A 139 -21.87 0.26 -7.36
CA SER A 139 -22.28 -0.71 -8.38
C SER A 139 -23.61 -1.41 -8.07
N GLY A 140 -24.15 -1.27 -6.85
CA GLY A 140 -25.40 -1.88 -6.42
C GLY A 140 -25.39 -3.43 -6.35
N LYS A 141 -24.22 -4.07 -6.49
CA LYS A 141 -24.06 -5.54 -6.50
C LYS A 141 -22.83 -5.96 -5.69
N SER A 142 -23.08 -6.52 -4.50
CA SER A 142 -22.04 -6.83 -3.49
C SER A 142 -21.05 -7.92 -3.93
N SER A 143 -21.52 -9.09 -4.40
CA SER A 143 -20.64 -10.22 -4.71
C SER A 143 -19.73 -10.00 -5.92
N THR A 144 -20.24 -9.36 -6.98
CA THR A 144 -19.44 -9.00 -8.17
C THR A 144 -18.49 -7.81 -7.96
N SER A 145 -18.61 -7.11 -6.83
CA SER A 145 -17.78 -5.94 -6.49
C SER A 145 -16.34 -6.35 -6.19
N ILE A 146 -16.14 -7.33 -5.30
CA ILE A 146 -14.82 -7.75 -4.82
C ILE A 146 -13.95 -8.26 -5.99
N GLY A 147 -14.51 -9.13 -6.83
CA GLY A 147 -13.79 -9.66 -7.99
C GLY A 147 -13.37 -8.57 -8.99
N ARG A 148 -14.23 -7.56 -9.23
CA ARG A 148 -13.88 -6.44 -10.12
C ARG A 148 -12.80 -5.55 -9.54
N VAL A 149 -12.88 -5.26 -8.24
CA VAL A 149 -11.88 -4.48 -7.52
C VAL A 149 -10.52 -5.18 -7.58
N TYR A 150 -10.49 -6.49 -7.31
CA TYR A 150 -9.30 -7.32 -7.46
C TYR A 150 -8.73 -7.31 -8.89
N ILE A 151 -9.57 -7.38 -9.93
CA ILE A 151 -9.13 -7.27 -11.32
C ILE A 151 -8.46 -5.92 -11.60
N TYR A 152 -9.09 -4.81 -11.19
CA TYR A 152 -8.51 -3.49 -11.40
C TYR A 152 -7.17 -3.34 -10.67
N GLU A 153 -7.09 -3.82 -9.43
CA GLU A 153 -5.84 -3.78 -8.68
C GLU A 153 -4.77 -4.67 -9.29
N SER A 154 -5.12 -5.85 -9.77
CA SER A 154 -4.19 -6.77 -10.42
C SER A 154 -3.65 -6.18 -11.73
N ILE A 155 -4.47 -5.51 -12.53
CA ILE A 155 -4.01 -4.77 -13.72
C ILE A 155 -3.04 -3.67 -13.30
N GLY A 156 -3.39 -2.90 -12.27
CA GLY A 156 -2.52 -1.87 -11.71
C GLY A 156 -1.17 -2.43 -11.26
N ALA A 157 -1.19 -3.53 -10.51
CA ALA A 157 -0.02 -4.23 -10.01
C ALA A 157 0.87 -4.70 -11.16
N VAL A 158 0.33 -5.40 -12.17
CA VAL A 158 1.11 -5.85 -13.34
C VAL A 158 1.82 -4.67 -14.02
N ILE A 159 1.11 -3.56 -14.25
CA ILE A 159 1.72 -2.35 -14.82
C ILE A 159 2.79 -1.80 -13.87
N GLY A 160 2.52 -1.77 -12.56
CA GLY A 160 3.47 -1.34 -11.53
C GLY A 160 4.75 -2.17 -11.53
N GLY A 161 4.65 -3.48 -11.68
CA GLY A 161 5.78 -4.39 -11.71
C GLY A 161 6.64 -4.22 -12.95
N LEU A 162 6.00 -4.03 -14.11
CA LEU A 162 6.69 -3.72 -15.37
C LEU A 162 7.42 -2.38 -15.28
N VAL A 163 6.73 -1.32 -14.85
CA VAL A 163 7.31 0.02 -14.70
C VAL A 163 8.42 0.00 -13.64
N PHE A 164 8.23 -0.71 -12.53
CA PHE A 164 9.27 -0.83 -11.52
C PHE A 164 10.52 -1.48 -12.08
N THR A 165 10.37 -2.64 -12.69
CA THR A 165 11.49 -3.46 -13.15
C THR A 165 12.26 -2.80 -14.30
N TYR A 166 11.56 -2.26 -15.30
CA TYR A 166 12.20 -1.73 -16.51
C TYR A 166 12.49 -0.23 -16.46
N PHE A 167 11.84 0.53 -15.57
CA PHE A 167 12.01 1.99 -15.52
C PHE A 167 12.49 2.48 -14.15
N PHE A 168 11.92 2.05 -13.03
CA PHE A 168 12.40 2.56 -11.73
C PHE A 168 13.75 2.00 -11.32
N ILE A 169 13.97 0.68 -11.45
CA ILE A 169 15.24 0.05 -11.06
C ILE A 169 16.46 0.62 -11.79
N PRO A 170 16.44 0.84 -13.13
CA PRO A 170 17.63 1.30 -13.84
C PRO A 170 17.94 2.78 -13.65
N PHE A 171 16.91 3.62 -13.45
CA PHE A 171 17.05 5.08 -13.55
C PHE A 171 16.96 5.81 -12.19
N PHE A 172 16.41 5.19 -11.15
CA PHE A 172 16.09 5.89 -9.90
C PHE A 172 16.60 5.14 -8.67
N ASN A 173 16.95 5.91 -7.63
CA ASN A 173 17.26 5.36 -6.31
C ASN A 173 15.98 5.05 -5.52
N SER A 174 16.04 4.13 -4.57
CA SER A 174 14.89 3.69 -3.78
C SER A 174 14.12 4.83 -3.10
N LEU A 175 14.82 5.85 -2.60
CA LEU A 175 14.19 7.02 -1.99
C LEU A 175 13.46 7.90 -3.01
N GLN A 176 14.00 8.04 -4.23
CA GLN A 176 13.34 8.79 -5.31
C GLN A 176 12.06 8.09 -5.75
N VAL A 177 12.10 6.75 -5.87
CA VAL A 177 10.91 5.94 -6.16
C VAL A 177 9.87 6.08 -5.05
N ALA A 178 10.29 5.98 -3.78
CA ALA A 178 9.41 6.17 -2.63
C ALA A 178 8.73 7.56 -2.65
N LEU A 179 9.47 8.63 -2.92
CA LEU A 179 8.91 9.98 -3.03
C LEU A 179 7.93 10.10 -4.20
N PHE A 180 8.24 9.51 -5.36
CA PHE A 180 7.34 9.50 -6.51
C PHE A 180 6.01 8.80 -6.19
N ILE A 181 6.08 7.62 -5.55
CA ILE A 181 4.90 6.86 -5.14
C ILE A 181 4.11 7.59 -4.04
N ALA A 182 4.79 8.28 -3.12
CA ALA A 182 4.14 9.12 -2.13
C ALA A 182 3.36 10.27 -2.77
N ILE A 183 3.94 10.96 -3.75
CA ILE A 183 3.25 12.02 -4.48
C ILE A 183 2.03 11.48 -5.23
N LEU A 184 2.15 10.32 -5.90
CA LEU A 184 1.01 9.71 -6.59
C LEU A 184 -0.14 9.37 -5.65
N ASN A 185 0.16 8.78 -4.49
CA ASN A 185 -0.86 8.48 -3.48
C ASN A 185 -1.51 9.74 -2.91
N LEU A 186 -0.72 10.79 -2.65
CA LEU A 186 -1.21 12.07 -2.17
C LEU A 186 -2.11 12.77 -3.19
N LEU A 187 -1.74 12.76 -4.48
CA LEU A 187 -2.57 13.28 -5.57
C LEU A 187 -3.90 12.52 -5.67
N SER A 188 -3.87 11.18 -5.56
CA SER A 188 -5.08 10.37 -5.52
C SER A 188 -5.98 10.72 -4.34
N ALA A 189 -5.40 10.89 -3.14
CA ALA A 189 -6.15 11.26 -1.94
C ALA A 189 -6.89 12.59 -2.14
N ILE A 190 -6.18 13.61 -2.67
CA ILE A 190 -6.75 14.93 -2.96
C ILE A 190 -7.85 14.83 -4.01
N LEU A 191 -7.64 14.09 -5.11
CA LEU A 191 -8.64 13.91 -6.15
C LEU A 191 -9.92 13.27 -5.62
N LEU A 192 -9.80 12.23 -4.79
CA LEU A 192 -10.94 11.58 -4.15
C LEU A 192 -11.68 12.54 -3.20
N PHE A 193 -10.95 13.33 -2.43
CA PHE A 193 -11.53 14.31 -1.50
C PHE A 193 -12.32 15.41 -2.23
N ILE A 194 -11.75 16.00 -3.28
CA ILE A 194 -12.40 17.04 -4.10
C ILE A 194 -13.67 16.49 -4.75
N LEU A 195 -13.60 15.30 -5.33
CA LEU A 195 -14.74 14.69 -6.03
C LEU A 195 -15.87 14.32 -5.08
N PHE A 196 -15.53 13.87 -3.86
CA PHE A 196 -16.53 13.56 -2.85
C PHE A 196 -17.24 14.83 -2.34
N ASN A 197 -16.49 15.88 -2.03
CA ASN A 197 -17.06 17.13 -1.54
C ASN A 197 -18.02 17.75 -2.57
N LYS A 198 -17.65 17.70 -3.86
CA LYS A 198 -18.51 18.14 -4.97
C LYS A 198 -19.80 17.35 -5.12
N TRP A 199 -19.84 16.08 -4.68
CA TRP A 199 -21.04 15.24 -4.73
C TRP A 199 -22.00 15.52 -3.56
N HIS A 200 -21.48 15.89 -2.40
CA HIS A 200 -22.30 16.28 -1.24
C HIS A 200 -22.84 17.71 -1.34
N SER A 201 -22.16 18.59 -2.09
CA SER A 201 -22.63 19.97 -2.33
C SER A 201 -23.69 20.11 -3.44
N VAL A 202 -24.09 19.04 -4.12
CA VAL A 202 -25.27 19.08 -5.00
C VAL A 202 -26.50 18.95 -4.11
N PRO A 203 -27.33 20.01 -3.97
CA PRO A 203 -28.53 19.91 -3.15
C PRO A 203 -29.40 18.79 -3.73
N LYS A 204 -29.77 17.83 -2.88
CA LYS A 204 -30.87 16.91 -3.18
C LYS A 204 -32.12 17.77 -3.28
N ILE A 205 -32.48 18.15 -4.50
CA ILE A 205 -33.79 18.72 -4.79
C ILE A 205 -34.77 17.59 -4.50
N HIS A 206 -35.42 17.67 -3.33
CA HIS A 206 -36.63 16.93 -3.01
C HIS A 206 -37.81 17.56 -3.73
#